data_AF-A0A497JJ54-F1
#
_entry.id   AF-A0A497JJ54-F1
#
_cell.length_a   1.000
_cell.length_b   1.000
_cell.length_c   1.000
_cell.angle_alpha   90.00
_cell.angle_beta   90.00
_cell.angle_gamma   90.00
#
_symmetry.space_group_name_H-M   'P 1'
#
loop_
_entity.id
_entity.type
_entity.pdbx_description
1 polymer ?
#
loop_
_entity_poly.entity_id
_entity_poly.type
_entity_poly.pdbx_seq_one_letter_code
_entity_poly.pdbx_strand_id
1 'polypeptide(L)'
;MSLKESLIDQLLRDEEFRLFLKSHYVVEVETSYIPLLSGDKLYFESDLVVVRKKLNILDKLKYYLLDLKLFLRGDRSVSKESKGSESKTD
;
A
#
# COMPACT_ATOMS: atom_id res chain seq x y z
N MET A 1 19.10 -0.90 -1.47
CA MET A 1 17.66 -0.92 -1.17
C MET A 1 17.45 -1.81 0.04
N SER A 2 16.86 -1.28 1.11
CA SER A 2 16.56 -2.07 2.31
C SER A 2 15.43 -3.07 2.03
N LEU A 3 15.34 -4.15 2.83
CA LEU A 3 14.25 -5.13 2.71
C LEU A 3 12.87 -4.47 2.83
N LYS A 4 12.75 -3.47 3.72
CA LYS A 4 11.52 -2.70 3.95
C LYS A 4 11.13 -1.87 2.73
N GLU A 5 12.08 -1.19 2.10
CA GLU A 5 11.84 -0.44 0.85
C GLU A 5 11.34 -1.37 -0.26
N SER A 6 12.00 -2.52 -0.43
CA SER A 6 11.59 -3.51 -1.43
C SER A 6 10.18 -4.05 -1.18
N LEU A 7 9.81 -4.30 0.08
CA LEU A 7 8.48 -4.78 0.45
C LEU A 7 7.40 -3.72 0.18
N ILE A 8 7.65 -2.47 0.58
CA ILE A 8 6.73 -1.35 0.33
C ILE A 8 6.53 -1.16 -1.18
N ASP A 9 7.61 -1.22 -1.97
CA ASP A 9 7.53 -1.11 -3.42
C ASP A 9 6.76 -2.27 -4.06
N GLN A 10 6.89 -3.50 -3.54
CA GLN A 10 6.09 -4.63 -3.98
C GLN A 10 4.61 -4.41 -3.69
N LEU A 11 4.26 -3.97 -2.49
CA LEU A 11 2.87 -3.72 -2.10
C LEU A 11 2.25 -2.54 -2.86
N LEU A 12 3.05 -1.55 -3.27
CA LEU A 12 2.59 -0.43 -4.10
C LEU A 12 2.41 -0.78 -5.58
N ARG A 13 2.93 -1.92 -6.04
CA ARG A 13 2.72 -2.41 -7.41
C ARG A 13 1.38 -3.13 -7.59
N ASP A 14 0.88 -3.76 -6.54
CA ASP A 14 -0.45 -4.39 -6.56
C ASP A 14 -1.56 -3.32 -6.49
N GLU A 15 -2.49 -3.34 -7.45
CA GLU A 15 -3.52 -2.31 -7.54
C GLU A 15 -4.48 -2.29 -6.34
N GLU A 16 -4.76 -3.44 -5.73
CA GLU A 16 -5.66 -3.54 -4.57
C GLU A 16 -4.99 -2.95 -3.32
N PHE A 17 -3.77 -3.38 -3.03
CA PHE A 17 -3.03 -2.91 -1.85
C PHE A 17 -2.53 -1.47 -2.01
N ARG A 18 -2.24 -1.02 -3.22
CA ARG A 18 -1.76 0.34 -3.48
C ARG A 18 -2.75 1.40 -2.99
N LEU A 19 -4.05 1.22 -3.23
CA LEU A 19 -5.04 2.22 -2.81
C LEU A 19 -5.22 2.22 -1.29
N PHE A 20 -5.26 1.03 -0.68
CA PHE A 20 -5.31 0.86 0.77
C PHE A 20 -4.11 1.52 1.47
N LEU A 21 -2.88 1.25 1.01
CA LEU A 21 -1.67 1.83 1.57
C LEU A 21 -1.62 3.34 1.37
N LYS A 22 -1.96 3.84 0.17
CA LYS A 22 -1.97 5.28 -0.09
C LYS A 22 -3.01 6.03 0.72
N SER A 23 -4.16 5.42 0.99
CA SER A 23 -5.22 6.05 1.77
C SER A 23 -4.89 6.07 3.26
N HIS A 24 -4.47 4.94 3.83
CA HIS A 24 -4.38 4.78 5.27
C HIS A 24 -2.99 5.07 5.86
N TYR A 25 -1.93 5.00 5.05
CA TYR A 25 -0.56 5.01 5.53
C TYR A 25 0.33 6.00 4.78
N VAL A 26 1.36 6.48 5.47
CA VAL A 26 2.48 7.25 4.95
C VAL A 26 3.76 6.55 5.37
N VAL A 27 4.78 6.62 4.51
CA VAL A 27 6.13 6.15 4.84
C VAL A 27 6.93 7.37 5.26
N GLU A 28 7.45 7.34 6.47
CA GLU A 28 8.25 8.41 7.05
C GLU A 28 9.64 7.88 7.41
N VAL A 29 10.62 8.77 7.44
CA VAL A 29 11.96 8.48 7.96
C VAL A 29 11.99 8.97 9.40
N GLU A 30 12.10 8.04 10.33
CA GLU A 30 12.24 8.36 11.75
C GLU A 30 13.70 8.23 12.15
N THR A 31 14.23 9.30 12.75
CA THR A 31 15.61 9.30 13.26
C THR A 31 15.58 8.97 14.74
N SER A 32 16.37 7.98 15.14
CA SER A 32 16.56 7.61 16.53
C SER A 32 17.15 8.77 17.33
N TYR A 33 16.67 8.97 18.55
CA TYR A 33 17.25 9.91 19.50
C TYR A 33 18.46 9.35 20.24
N ILE A 34 18.74 8.05 20.07
CA ILE A 34 19.86 7.36 20.70
C ILE A 34 21.06 7.43 19.74
N PRO A 35 22.14 8.15 20.11
CA PRO A 35 23.33 8.21 19.27
C PRO A 35 24.10 6.89 19.32
N LEU A 36 24.59 6.44 18.18
CA LEU A 36 25.49 5.31 18.06
C LEU A 36 26.91 5.81 17.82
N LEU A 37 27.87 5.21 18.53
CA LEU A 37 29.30 5.44 18.32
C LEU A 37 29.87 4.36 17.41
N SER A 38 30.57 4.76 16.36
CA SER A 38 31.39 3.87 15.54
C SER A 38 32.75 4.53 15.28
N GLY A 39 33.79 4.00 15.94
CA GLY A 39 35.10 4.64 16.01
C GLY A 39 35.00 6.04 16.62
N ASP A 40 35.53 7.03 15.91
CA ASP A 40 35.49 8.46 16.32
C ASP A 40 34.25 9.22 15.79
N LYS A 41 33.25 8.51 15.22
CA LYS A 41 32.07 9.12 14.63
C LYS A 41 30.82 8.82 15.46
N LEU A 42 30.04 9.87 15.70
CA LEU A 42 28.70 9.80 16.28
C LEU A 42 27.67 9.95 15.16
N TYR A 43 26.74 9.01 15.07
CA TYR A 43 25.64 9.08 14.12
C TYR A 43 24.32 8.67 14.77
N PHE A 44 23.23 9.17 14.20
CA PHE A 44 21.88 8.82 14.60
C PHE A 44 21.32 7.88 13.54
N GLU A 45 20.88 6.71 13.97
CA GLU A 45 20.27 5.74 13.07
C GLU A 45 18.92 6.27 12.58
N SER A 46 18.67 6.15 11.28
CA SER A 46 17.39 6.51 10.66
C SER A 46 16.77 5.27 10.05
N ASP A 47 15.48 5.05 10.34
CA ASP A 47 14.73 3.90 9.82
C ASP A 47 13.46 4.37 9.12
N LEU A 48 12.98 3.54 8.19
CA LEU A 48 11.70 3.76 7.52
C LEU A 48 10.58 3.16 8.36
N VAL A 49 9.59 3.99 8.65
CA VAL A 49 8.42 3.63 9.44
C VAL A 49 7.14 3.86 8.63
N VAL A 50 6.19 2.95 8.79
CA VAL A 50 4.87 3.05 8.16
C VAL A 50 3.90 3.57 9.20
N VAL A 51 3.45 4.81 9.03
CA VAL A 51 2.61 5.52 9.99
C VAL A 51 1.21 5.66 9.45
N ARG A 52 0.20 5.52 10.33
CA ARG A 52 -1.21 5.73 9.95
C ARG A 52 -1.47 7.21 9.72
N LYS A 53 -2.00 7.54 8.54
CA LYS A 53 -2.43 8.90 8.20
C LYS A 53 -3.59 9.35 9.09
N LYS A 54 -3.50 10.59 9.58
CA LYS A 54 -4.64 11.29 10.15
C LYS A 54 -5.42 11.94 9.01
N LEU A 55 -6.50 11.28 8.59
CA LEU A 55 -7.34 11.74 7.50
C LEU A 55 -8.53 12.54 8.00
N ASN A 56 -8.81 13.64 7.31
CA ASN A 56 -10.06 14.38 7.49
C ASN A 56 -11.21 13.66 6.75
N ILE A 57 -12.45 14.06 7.05
CA ILE A 57 -13.66 13.43 6.50
C ILE A 57 -13.66 13.47 4.96
N LEU A 58 -13.23 14.59 4.37
CA LEU A 58 -13.15 14.76 2.92
C LEU A 58 -12.14 13.80 2.28
N ASP A 59 -10.99 13.58 2.92
CA ASP A 59 -9.98 12.65 2.41
C ASP A 59 -10.51 11.21 2.44
N LYS A 60 -11.18 10.84 3.53
CA LYS A 60 -11.83 9.52 3.64
C LYS A 60 -12.85 9.32 2.52
N LEU A 61 -13.70 10.31 2.27
CA LEU A 61 -14.71 10.25 1.20
C LEU A 61 -14.06 10.07 -0.18
N LYS A 62 -12.97 10.78 -0.46
CA LYS A 62 -12.20 10.64 -1.71
C LYS A 62 -11.71 9.19 -1.89
N TYR A 63 -11.20 8.56 -0.85
CA TYR A 63 -10.72 7.18 -0.93
C TYR A 63 -11.87 6.19 -1.14
N TYR A 64 -13.00 6.35 -0.45
CA TYR A 64 -14.19 5.52 -0.70
C TYR A 64 -14.68 5.60 -2.15
N LEU A 65 -14.66 6.77 -2.77
CA LEU A 65 -15.03 6.93 -4.18
C LEU A 65 -14.04 6.22 -5.12
N LEU A 66 -12.76 6.20 -4.78
CA LEU A 66 -11.74 5.47 -5.53
C LEU A 66 -11.90 3.95 -5.38
N ASP A 67 -12.19 3.47 -4.17
CA ASP A 67 -12.49 2.06 -3.90
C ASP A 67 -13.73 1.62 -4.69
N LEU A 68 -14.80 2.43 -4.66
CA LEU A 68 -16.02 2.16 -5.44
C LEU A 68 -15.73 2.08 -6.94
N LYS A 69 -14.87 2.96 -7.47
CA LYS A 69 -14.45 2.92 -8.87
C LYS A 69 -13.67 1.64 -9.19
N LEU A 70 -12.78 1.19 -8.31
CA LEU A 70 -12.04 -0.06 -8.49
C LEU A 70 -12.98 -1.26 -8.44
N PHE A 71 -13.91 -1.30 -7.49
CA PHE A 71 -14.94 -2.34 -7.37
C PHE A 71 -15.76 -2.46 -8.66
N LEU A 72 -16.30 -1.35 -9.15
CA LEU A 72 -17.06 -1.31 -10.42
C LEU A 72 -16.21 -1.69 -11.65
N ARG A 73 -14.88 -1.55 -11.57
CA ARG A 73 -13.94 -1.98 -12.62
C ARG A 73 -13.67 -3.49 -12.54
N GLY A 74 -13.52 -4.04 -11.34
CA GLY A 74 -13.27 -5.47 -11.09
C GLY A 74 -14.47 -6.37 -11.44
N ASP A 75 -15.70 -5.88 -11.24
CA ASP A 75 -16.91 -6.61 -11.66
C ASP A 75 -17.00 -6.82 -13.18
N ARG A 76 -16.32 -5.99 -13.99
CA ARG A 76 -16.24 -6.18 -15.45
C ARG A 76 -15.27 -7.27 -15.88
N SER A 77 -14.30 -7.66 -15.04
CA SER A 77 -13.41 -8.79 -15.31
C SER A 77 -14.00 -10.13 -14.87
N VAL A 78 -14.71 -10.17 -13.74
CA VAL A 78 -15.34 -11.41 -13.21
C VAL A 78 -16.55 -11.84 -14.06
N SER A 79 -17.26 -10.90 -14.67
CA SER A 79 -18.41 -11.18 -15.55
C SER A 79 -18.06 -11.83 -16.90
N LYS A 80 -16.76 -11.99 -17.24
CA LYS A 80 -16.33 -12.70 -18.46
C LYS A 80 -15.93 -14.16 -18.22
N GLU A 81 -15.50 -14.55 -17.03
CA GLU A 81 -15.15 -15.96 -16.75
C GLU A 81 -16.37 -16.85 -16.50
N SER A 82 -17.48 -16.26 -16.04
CA SER A 82 -18.71 -17.00 -15.69
C SER A 82 -19.60 -17.40 -16.88
N LYS A 83 -19.18 -17.15 -18.14
CA LYS A 83 -19.89 -17.62 -19.35
C LYS A 83 -19.16 -18.73 -20.12
N GLY A 84 -18.05 -19.26 -19.60
CA GLY A 84 -17.23 -20.28 -20.27
C GLY A 84 -17.51 -21.73 -19.89
N SER A 85 -18.33 -22.01 -18.88
CA SER A 85 -18.50 -23.37 -18.32
C SER A 85 -19.91 -23.94 -18.48
N GLU A 86 -20.59 -23.63 -19.58
CA GLU A 86 -21.76 -24.39 -20.05
C GLU A 86 -21.54 -24.79 -21.50
N SER A 87 -20.71 -25.81 -21.73
CA SER A 87 -20.91 -26.65 -22.92
C SER A 87 -20.26 -28.02 -22.75
N LYS A 88 -21.13 -29.03 -22.85
CA LYS A 88 -20.90 -30.41 -23.31
C LYS A 88 -20.15 -31.37 -22.38
N THR A 89 -20.93 -32.23 -21.76
CA THR A 89 -20.71 -33.68 -21.89
C THR A 89 -22.03 -34.33 -22.23
N ASP A 90 -22.01 -35.03 -23.36
CA ASP A 90 -23.07 -35.89 -23.90
C ASP A 90 -23.44 -37.06 -22.96
#